data_AF-A0A017TIZ5-F1
#
_entry.id   AF-A0A017TIZ5-F1
#
_cell.length_a   1.000
_cell.length_b   1.000
_cell.length_c   1.000
_cell.angle_alpha   90.00
_cell.angle_beta   90.00
_cell.angle_gamma   90.00
#
_symmetry.space_group_name_H-M   'P 1'
#
loop_
_entity.id
_entity.type
_entity.pdbx_description
1 polymer ?
#
loop_
_entity_poly.entity_id
_entity_poly.type
_entity_poly.pdbx_seq_one_letter_code
_entity_poly.pdbx_strand_id
1 'polypeptide(L)'
;MDQQPREREDEEDWGKLFVTRACCGAATCRNFAPELLGEVAPAHWDAMDGDVKKHRLNVLPGTYEEGAFTGVLRQPRSKEDLEAARTAVAACPFHALRLTAPKDRKRMGGMGSPWRAWPRRIDGDVWALGHPSQNNIGATAYFIEHPSGGVLVDLPKPSEEIFRFLAEHGGVRWIFLTHRDHTEHHAEFAARFPGSRRILGAADVNLTGNEYRAATGDVEIKLGDSPDPLTLEGAPIPLQALPDAEFAVIPQPGHTPGSLCLLHRGRFLFTGDHLAYSRRLGHMLAHRLQCWEDWGRQTRSVRRLVALAESGHLRFSWVLPGHGEWQRLQGDGSALATAAQLRRTLFWMERQASGHVDLRRYIFFTQLRMKPRSKLARAVRALGGEGPGSDNWLLSRATRPYLPDHDPSKERTALLRASLMTATALGASIGIAWLATRALSSAFSAASSAALKPST
;
A
#
# COMPACT_ATOMS: atom_id res chain seq x y z
N MET A 1 0.92 -21.68 -54.58
CA MET A 1 -0.13 -22.10 -53.62
C MET A 1 0.37 -21.65 -52.26
N ASP A 2 0.12 -20.38 -51.97
CA ASP A 2 0.71 -19.64 -50.85
C ASP A 2 -0.25 -19.74 -49.68
N GLN A 3 0.08 -20.54 -48.68
CA GLN A 3 -0.73 -20.64 -47.45
C GLN A 3 -0.37 -19.46 -46.56
N GLN A 4 -1.15 -18.38 -46.67
CA GLN A 4 -1.25 -17.37 -45.62
C GLN A 4 -1.54 -18.09 -44.28
N PRO A 5 -0.89 -17.68 -43.17
CA PRO A 5 -1.24 -18.21 -41.87
C PRO A 5 -2.67 -17.76 -41.55
N ARG A 6 -3.58 -18.71 -41.38
CA ARG A 6 -4.92 -18.43 -40.86
C ARG A 6 -4.76 -17.65 -39.56
N GLU A 7 -5.23 -16.40 -39.56
CA GLU A 7 -5.49 -15.66 -38.35
C GLU A 7 -6.33 -16.57 -37.43
N ARG A 8 -5.82 -16.86 -36.23
CA ARG A 8 -6.60 -17.57 -35.22
C ARG A 8 -7.71 -16.62 -34.75
N GLU A 9 -8.81 -16.60 -35.50
CA GLU A 9 -9.96 -15.72 -35.30
C GLU A 9 -10.90 -16.15 -34.15
N ASP A 10 -10.51 -17.10 -33.29
CA ASP A 10 -11.34 -17.56 -32.16
C ASP A 10 -10.56 -17.71 -30.83
N GLU A 11 -9.68 -16.76 -30.47
CA GLU A 11 -9.53 -16.48 -29.02
C GLU A 11 -10.75 -15.65 -28.62
N GLU A 12 -11.77 -16.33 -28.08
CA GLU A 12 -13.01 -15.73 -27.61
C GLU A 12 -12.75 -14.40 -26.85
N ASP A 13 -13.37 -13.29 -27.28
CA ASP A 13 -13.19 -11.98 -26.63
C ASP A 13 -13.84 -11.93 -25.24
N TRP A 14 -13.05 -12.09 -24.17
CA TRP A 14 -13.48 -12.00 -22.78
C TRP A 14 -13.20 -10.63 -22.15
N GLY A 15 -12.94 -9.61 -22.96
CA GLY A 15 -12.59 -8.26 -22.52
C GLY A 15 -11.08 -8.04 -22.41
N LYS A 16 -10.70 -6.78 -22.16
CA LYS A 16 -9.28 -6.36 -22.13
C LYS A 16 -8.95 -5.55 -20.89
N LEU A 17 -7.98 -6.03 -20.13
CA LEU A 17 -7.35 -5.31 -19.03
C LEU A 17 -6.30 -4.33 -19.56
N PHE A 18 -6.25 -3.16 -18.92
CA PHE A 18 -5.22 -2.16 -19.10
C PHE A 18 -4.92 -1.46 -17.77
N VAL A 19 -3.65 -1.20 -17.47
CA VAL A 19 -3.25 -0.52 -16.21
C VAL A 19 -2.71 0.87 -16.49
N THR A 20 -3.38 1.89 -15.98
CA THR A 20 -2.94 3.29 -16.11
C THR A 20 -1.85 3.65 -15.11
N ARG A 21 -1.16 4.77 -15.36
CA ARG A 21 -0.12 5.35 -14.51
C ARG A 21 -0.62 5.83 -13.15
N ALA A 22 -1.94 5.86 -12.94
CA ALA A 22 -2.54 6.05 -11.62
C ALA A 22 -2.17 4.91 -10.64
N CYS A 23 -1.64 3.78 -11.13
CA CYS A 23 -1.17 2.70 -10.27
C CYS A 23 0.00 3.17 -9.39
N CYS A 24 -0.22 3.21 -8.07
CA CYS A 24 0.78 3.60 -7.07
C CYS A 24 1.30 2.44 -6.20
N GLY A 25 1.04 1.18 -6.60
CA GLY A 25 1.72 0.02 -6.01
C GLY A 25 1.05 -0.64 -4.80
N ALA A 26 -0.24 -0.40 -4.53
CA ALA A 26 -1.00 -1.13 -3.49
C ALA A 26 -0.99 -2.65 -3.68
N ALA A 27 -0.88 -3.10 -4.94
CA ALA A 27 -0.65 -4.49 -5.34
C ALA A 27 -1.72 -5.54 -4.95
N THR A 28 -2.75 -5.16 -4.18
CA THR A 28 -3.84 -6.06 -3.75
C THR A 28 -4.64 -6.64 -4.90
N CYS A 29 -4.79 -5.90 -6.01
CA CYS A 29 -5.39 -6.38 -7.26
C CYS A 29 -4.80 -7.72 -7.75
N ARG A 30 -3.52 -7.99 -7.48
CA ARG A 30 -2.84 -9.23 -7.86
C ARG A 30 -3.31 -10.44 -7.06
N ASN A 31 -3.88 -10.26 -5.86
CA ASN A 31 -4.53 -11.34 -5.11
C ASN A 31 -5.89 -11.72 -5.70
N PHE A 32 -6.59 -10.76 -6.31
CA PHE A 32 -7.90 -10.96 -6.90
C PHE A 32 -7.83 -11.56 -8.32
N ALA A 33 -6.77 -11.27 -9.06
CA ALA A 33 -6.53 -11.82 -10.40
C ALA A 33 -5.04 -12.20 -10.60
N PRO A 34 -4.53 -13.19 -9.86
CA PRO A 34 -3.10 -13.55 -9.87
C PRO A 34 -2.61 -14.03 -11.23
N GLU A 35 -3.47 -14.70 -11.99
CA GLU A 35 -3.14 -15.20 -13.34
C GLU A 35 -3.13 -14.10 -14.42
N LEU A 36 -3.76 -12.94 -14.13
CA LEU A 36 -3.92 -11.85 -15.09
C LEU A 36 -3.00 -10.67 -14.82
N LEU A 37 -2.60 -10.46 -13.56
CA LEU A 37 -1.88 -9.25 -13.13
C LEU A 37 -0.56 -9.62 -12.47
N GLY A 38 0.49 -8.83 -12.72
CA GLY A 38 1.83 -9.06 -12.19
C GLY A 38 2.58 -7.77 -11.90
N GLU A 39 3.70 -7.88 -11.19
CA GLU A 39 4.59 -6.74 -10.93
C GLU A 39 5.24 -6.25 -12.22
N VAL A 40 5.29 -4.94 -12.43
CA VAL A 40 6.19 -4.36 -13.44
C VAL A 40 7.61 -4.39 -12.87
N ALA A 41 8.55 -4.92 -13.65
CA ALA A 41 9.94 -5.13 -13.26
C ALA A 41 10.88 -4.34 -14.18
N PRO A 42 11.05 -3.03 -13.98
CA PRO A 42 11.92 -2.22 -14.83
C PRO A 42 13.39 -2.61 -14.63
N ALA A 43 14.21 -2.46 -15.69
CA ALA A 43 15.59 -2.93 -15.70
C ALA A 43 16.47 -2.31 -14.60
N HIS A 44 16.24 -1.04 -14.22
CA HIS A 44 17.05 -0.37 -13.20
C HIS A 44 16.86 -0.96 -11.79
N TRP A 45 15.81 -1.75 -11.56
CA TRP A 45 15.64 -2.47 -10.29
C TRP A 45 16.62 -3.63 -10.15
N ASP A 46 17.22 -4.11 -11.24
CA ASP A 46 18.13 -5.25 -11.19
C ASP A 46 19.30 -5.02 -10.24
N ALA A 47 19.81 -3.80 -10.15
CA ALA A 47 20.87 -3.42 -9.22
C ALA A 47 20.41 -3.46 -7.75
N MET A 48 19.17 -3.02 -7.47
CA MET A 48 18.59 -3.02 -6.13
C MET A 48 18.29 -4.45 -5.65
N ASP A 49 17.85 -5.32 -6.55
CA ASP A 49 17.54 -6.71 -6.22
C ASP A 49 18.80 -7.55 -5.98
N GLY A 50 19.91 -7.24 -6.67
CA GLY A 50 21.12 -8.06 -6.62
C GLY A 50 20.92 -9.47 -7.19
N ASP A 51 21.62 -10.45 -6.62
CA ASP A 51 21.67 -11.85 -7.08
C ASP A 51 20.46 -12.71 -6.65
N VAL A 52 19.33 -12.07 -6.30
CA VAL A 52 18.09 -12.79 -5.99
C VAL A 52 17.64 -13.55 -7.24
N LYS A 53 17.28 -14.83 -7.11
CA LYS A 53 16.68 -15.61 -8.22
C LYS A 53 15.37 -14.95 -8.65
N LYS A 54 15.40 -14.29 -9.80
CA LYS A 54 14.24 -13.56 -10.35
C LYS A 54 13.30 -14.53 -11.04
N HIS A 55 12.06 -14.60 -10.58
CA HIS A 55 10.97 -15.20 -11.34
C HIS A 55 10.29 -14.07 -12.11
N ARG A 56 10.88 -13.68 -13.25
CA ARG A 56 10.31 -12.62 -14.09
C ARG A 56 9.01 -13.10 -14.71
N LEU A 57 7.90 -12.68 -14.12
CA LEU A 57 6.61 -12.74 -14.77
C LEU A 57 6.58 -11.64 -15.84
N ASN A 58 6.52 -12.03 -17.11
CA ASN A 58 6.52 -11.06 -18.21
C ASN A 58 5.12 -10.44 -18.33
N VAL A 59 5.04 -9.15 -18.02
CA VAL A 59 3.86 -8.35 -18.33
C VAL A 59 3.80 -8.04 -19.83
N LEU A 60 2.62 -8.07 -20.42
CA LEU A 60 2.38 -7.84 -21.83
C LEU A 60 2.66 -6.38 -22.21
N PRO A 61 3.55 -6.12 -23.19
CA PRO A 61 3.75 -4.77 -23.70
C PRO A 61 2.45 -4.14 -24.20
N GLY A 62 2.30 -2.82 -24.02
CA GLY A 62 1.11 -2.08 -24.46
C GLY A 62 -0.15 -2.30 -23.61
N THR A 63 -0.07 -3.05 -22.51
CA THR A 63 -1.19 -3.27 -21.57
C THR A 63 -1.11 -2.43 -20.30
N TYR A 64 -0.09 -1.58 -20.18
CA TYR A 64 0.07 -0.66 -19.08
C TYR A 64 0.79 0.62 -19.52
N GLU A 65 0.52 1.73 -18.83
CA GLU A 65 1.27 2.98 -19.00
C GLU A 65 2.59 2.92 -18.22
N GLU A 66 3.64 3.52 -18.77
CA GLU A 66 4.93 3.67 -18.09
C GLU A 66 4.75 4.37 -16.72
N GLY A 67 5.38 3.82 -15.68
CA GLY A 67 5.23 4.29 -14.30
C GLY A 67 4.18 3.53 -13.47
N ALA A 68 3.38 2.65 -14.09
CA ALA A 68 2.52 1.72 -13.35
C ALA A 68 3.34 0.63 -12.65
N PHE A 69 2.94 0.26 -11.42
CA PHE A 69 3.58 -0.80 -10.64
C PHE A 69 3.04 -2.20 -10.97
N THR A 70 1.88 -2.26 -11.62
CA THR A 70 1.21 -3.50 -12.03
C THR A 70 1.01 -3.48 -13.53
N GLY A 71 1.24 -4.63 -14.16
CA GLY A 71 0.95 -4.86 -15.59
C GLY A 71 0.10 -6.11 -15.78
N VAL A 72 -0.36 -6.32 -17.01
CA VAL A 72 -1.19 -7.49 -17.36
C VAL A 72 -0.27 -8.63 -17.81
N LEU A 73 -0.32 -9.79 -17.18
CA LEU A 73 0.43 -11.00 -17.57
C LEU A 73 -0.21 -11.67 -18.80
N ARG A 74 -1.54 -11.69 -18.80
CA ARG A 74 -2.36 -12.27 -19.88
C ARG A 74 -3.74 -11.62 -19.85
N GLN A 75 -4.35 -11.44 -21.02
CA GLN A 75 -5.72 -10.97 -21.12
C GLN A 75 -6.73 -12.05 -20.70
N PRO A 76 -7.94 -11.68 -20.23
CA PRO A 76 -8.99 -12.64 -19.92
C PRO A 76 -9.31 -13.57 -21.10
N ARG A 77 -9.52 -14.86 -20.82
CA ARG A 77 -9.87 -15.90 -21.81
C ARG A 77 -11.02 -16.81 -21.38
N SER A 78 -11.63 -16.53 -20.23
CA SER A 78 -12.77 -17.30 -19.73
C SER A 78 -13.68 -16.43 -18.87
N LYS A 79 -14.82 -17.00 -18.47
CA LYS A 79 -15.74 -16.36 -17.53
C LYS A 79 -15.08 -16.10 -16.18
N GLU A 80 -14.30 -17.05 -15.68
CA GLU A 80 -13.56 -16.95 -14.41
C GLU A 80 -12.51 -15.85 -14.47
N ASP A 81 -11.79 -15.73 -15.60
CA ASP A 81 -10.84 -14.64 -15.82
C ASP A 81 -11.56 -13.28 -15.80
N LEU A 82 -12.69 -13.15 -16.49
CA LEU A 82 -13.46 -11.92 -16.53
C LEU A 82 -13.99 -11.54 -15.13
N GLU A 83 -14.37 -12.51 -14.32
CA GLU A 83 -14.81 -12.29 -12.93
C GLU A 83 -13.67 -11.86 -12.01
N ALA A 84 -12.50 -12.51 -12.12
CA ALA A 84 -11.29 -12.11 -11.42
C ALA A 84 -10.88 -10.69 -11.82
N ALA A 85 -10.89 -10.37 -13.11
CA ALA A 85 -10.60 -9.05 -13.64
C ALA A 85 -11.57 -7.98 -13.09
N ARG A 86 -12.87 -8.27 -13.06
CA ARG A 86 -13.89 -7.35 -12.49
C ARG A 86 -13.66 -7.11 -11.00
N THR A 87 -13.32 -8.15 -10.26
CA THR A 87 -12.97 -8.04 -8.83
C THR A 87 -11.71 -7.21 -8.63
N ALA A 88 -10.65 -7.46 -9.40
CA ALA A 88 -9.39 -6.72 -9.31
C ALA A 88 -9.56 -5.23 -9.67
N VAL A 89 -10.41 -4.90 -10.64
CA VAL A 89 -10.78 -3.51 -10.97
C VAL A 89 -11.53 -2.86 -9.80
N ALA A 90 -12.52 -3.56 -9.23
CA ALA A 90 -13.29 -3.06 -8.10
C ALA A 90 -12.45 -2.89 -6.82
N ALA A 91 -11.42 -3.72 -6.64
CA ALA A 91 -10.48 -3.66 -5.52
C ALA A 91 -9.47 -2.51 -5.62
N CYS A 92 -9.27 -1.93 -6.80
CA CYS A 92 -8.19 -0.97 -7.02
C CYS A 92 -8.48 0.39 -6.37
N PRO A 93 -7.72 0.79 -5.33
CA PRO A 93 -7.96 2.05 -4.60
C PRO A 93 -7.71 3.29 -5.48
N PHE A 94 -6.79 3.18 -6.44
CA PHE A 94 -6.37 4.29 -7.30
C PHE A 94 -7.18 4.38 -8.58
N HIS A 95 -8.15 3.48 -8.78
CA HIS A 95 -8.86 3.31 -10.06
C HIS A 95 -7.89 3.20 -11.24
N ALA A 96 -6.78 2.48 -11.06
CA ALA A 96 -5.74 2.39 -12.08
C ALA A 96 -6.04 1.34 -13.15
N LEU A 97 -6.78 0.29 -12.78
CA LEU A 97 -7.16 -0.78 -13.70
C LEU A 97 -8.37 -0.36 -14.54
N ARG A 98 -8.31 -0.69 -15.83
CA ARG A 98 -9.39 -0.53 -16.80
C ARG A 98 -9.71 -1.91 -17.37
N LEU A 99 -11.00 -2.22 -17.46
CA LEU A 99 -11.48 -3.42 -18.11
C LEU A 99 -12.47 -3.01 -19.18
N THR A 100 -12.07 -3.19 -20.44
CA THR A 100 -13.00 -3.09 -21.57
C THR A 100 -13.85 -4.35 -21.58
N ALA A 101 -15.17 -4.19 -21.58
CA ALA A 101 -16.11 -5.30 -21.62
C ALA A 101 -15.98 -6.10 -22.95
N PRO A 102 -16.28 -7.40 -22.94
CA PRO A 102 -16.33 -8.21 -24.17
C PRO A 102 -17.35 -7.65 -25.16
N LYS A 103 -17.10 -7.81 -26.47
CA LYS A 103 -18.05 -7.40 -27.52
C LYS A 103 -19.41 -8.09 -27.37
N ASP A 104 -19.40 -9.40 -27.08
CA ASP A 104 -20.64 -10.13 -26.78
C ASP A 104 -21.10 -9.84 -25.35
N ARG A 105 -22.04 -8.91 -25.23
CA ARG A 105 -22.62 -8.50 -23.94
C ARG A 105 -23.36 -9.62 -23.22
N LYS A 106 -23.77 -10.71 -23.91
CA LYS A 106 -24.39 -11.85 -23.23
C LYS A 106 -23.45 -12.48 -22.21
N ARG A 107 -22.13 -12.39 -22.42
CA ARG A 107 -21.09 -12.85 -21.49
C ARG A 107 -21.10 -12.10 -20.18
N MET A 108 -21.55 -10.83 -20.16
CA MET A 108 -21.73 -10.04 -18.94
C MET A 108 -23.00 -10.43 -18.16
N GLY A 109 -23.95 -11.09 -18.83
CA GLY A 109 -25.21 -11.52 -18.23
C GLY A 109 -24.99 -12.52 -17.08
N GLY A 110 -25.72 -12.33 -15.98
CA GLY A 110 -25.71 -13.26 -14.84
C GLY A 110 -24.45 -13.22 -13.98
N MET A 111 -23.49 -12.32 -14.23
CA MET A 111 -22.28 -12.25 -13.41
C MET A 111 -22.44 -11.55 -12.05
N GLY A 112 -23.52 -10.82 -11.81
CA GLY A 112 -23.82 -10.17 -10.51
C GLY A 112 -22.72 -9.22 -9.99
N SER A 113 -22.66 -9.07 -8.67
CA SER A 113 -21.64 -8.29 -7.96
C SER A 113 -20.22 -8.84 -8.22
N PRO A 114 -19.19 -7.98 -8.39
CA PRO A 114 -17.79 -8.45 -8.45
C PRO A 114 -17.37 -9.16 -7.15
N TRP A 115 -18.06 -8.92 -6.05
CA TRP A 115 -17.75 -9.50 -4.73
C TRP A 115 -18.49 -10.81 -4.44
N ARG A 116 -19.25 -11.36 -5.39
CA ARG A 116 -20.10 -12.53 -5.13
C ARG A 116 -19.36 -13.80 -4.66
N ALA A 117 -18.07 -13.90 -4.97
CA ALA A 117 -17.21 -15.02 -4.57
C ALA A 117 -16.35 -14.66 -3.33
N TRP A 118 -16.71 -13.58 -2.64
CA TRP A 118 -16.03 -13.06 -1.46
C TRP A 118 -17.02 -12.93 -0.30
N PRO A 119 -16.58 -13.13 0.96
CA PRO A 119 -15.24 -13.54 1.42
C PRO A 119 -14.74 -14.90 0.88
N ARG A 120 -13.42 -15.06 0.76
CA ARG A 120 -12.77 -16.27 0.28
C ARG A 120 -11.94 -16.93 1.37
N ARG A 121 -12.15 -18.22 1.61
CA ARG A 121 -11.35 -19.00 2.56
C ARG A 121 -9.92 -19.15 2.03
N ILE A 122 -8.93 -18.80 2.86
CA ILE A 122 -7.51 -18.96 2.54
C ILE A 122 -7.09 -20.38 2.84
N ASP A 123 -7.22 -20.80 4.10
CA ASP A 123 -6.95 -22.14 4.62
C ASP A 123 -7.50 -22.22 6.05
N GLY A 124 -7.94 -23.40 6.48
CA GLY A 124 -8.52 -23.59 7.82
C GLY A 124 -9.64 -22.59 8.12
N ASP A 125 -9.54 -21.92 9.25
CA ASP A 125 -10.44 -20.91 9.80
C ASP A 125 -10.14 -19.46 9.35
N VAL A 126 -9.23 -19.28 8.40
CA VAL A 126 -8.81 -17.95 7.93
C VAL A 126 -9.47 -17.59 6.60
N TRP A 127 -10.02 -16.38 6.53
CA TRP A 127 -10.67 -15.80 5.37
C TRP A 127 -10.02 -14.49 4.95
N ALA A 128 -9.94 -14.26 3.65
CA ALA A 128 -9.77 -12.92 3.10
C ALA A 128 -11.16 -12.35 2.78
N LEU A 129 -11.49 -11.18 3.34
CA LEU A 129 -12.85 -10.65 3.28
C LEU A 129 -13.22 -10.05 1.91
N GLY A 130 -12.22 -9.60 1.15
CA GLY A 130 -12.46 -8.82 -0.06
C GLY A 130 -13.03 -7.44 0.25
N HIS A 131 -13.64 -6.81 -0.76
CA HIS A 131 -14.26 -5.50 -0.66
C HIS A 131 -13.38 -4.42 0.02
N PRO A 132 -12.11 -4.26 -0.39
CA PRO A 132 -11.16 -3.43 0.33
C PRO A 132 -11.59 -1.95 0.31
N SER A 133 -11.37 -1.26 1.42
CA SER A 133 -11.75 0.15 1.58
C SER A 133 -10.75 1.06 0.90
N GLN A 134 -11.23 2.00 0.07
CA GLN A 134 -10.37 3.04 -0.51
C GLN A 134 -9.76 3.96 0.56
N ASN A 135 -10.46 4.14 1.68
CA ASN A 135 -9.95 4.94 2.80
C ASN A 135 -8.80 4.24 3.55
N ASN A 136 -8.70 2.91 3.43
CA ASN A 136 -7.55 2.12 3.87
C ASN A 136 -6.61 1.79 2.69
N ILE A 137 -6.63 2.61 1.62
CA ILE A 137 -5.80 2.46 0.41
C ILE A 137 -5.94 1.07 -0.25
N GLY A 138 -7.07 0.42 -0.07
CA GLY A 138 -7.34 -0.88 -0.69
C GLY A 138 -6.65 -2.04 0.01
N ALA A 139 -6.25 -1.88 1.29
CA ALA A 139 -5.72 -2.94 2.12
C ALA A 139 -6.66 -4.15 2.20
N THR A 140 -6.07 -5.34 2.15
CA THR A 140 -6.78 -6.60 2.37
C THR A 140 -7.06 -6.76 3.85
N ALA A 141 -8.33 -6.97 4.19
CA ALA A 141 -8.74 -7.36 5.53
C ALA A 141 -8.99 -8.87 5.61
N TYR A 142 -8.76 -9.43 6.79
CA TYR A 142 -8.90 -10.86 7.04
C TYR A 142 -9.81 -11.12 8.25
N PHE A 143 -10.37 -12.32 8.29
CA PHE A 143 -11.15 -12.78 9.44
C PHE A 143 -10.69 -14.18 9.83
N ILE A 144 -10.49 -14.37 11.14
CA ILE A 144 -10.19 -15.66 11.74
C ILE A 144 -11.41 -16.09 12.53
N GLU A 145 -12.07 -17.17 12.09
CA GLU A 145 -13.17 -17.77 12.85
C GLU A 145 -12.64 -18.30 14.19
N HIS A 146 -13.38 -18.08 15.27
CA HIS A 146 -13.01 -18.62 16.56
C HIS A 146 -14.27 -18.89 17.41
N PRO A 147 -14.34 -20.01 18.17
CA PRO A 147 -15.56 -20.38 18.90
C PRO A 147 -16.04 -19.37 19.94
N SER A 148 -15.14 -18.53 20.48
CA SER A 148 -15.52 -17.45 21.42
C SER A 148 -15.64 -16.08 20.77
N GLY A 149 -15.86 -16.04 19.46
CA GLY A 149 -15.87 -14.83 18.63
C GLY A 149 -14.53 -14.61 17.94
N GLY A 150 -14.60 -14.26 16.65
CA GLY A 150 -13.46 -14.21 15.76
C GLY A 150 -12.57 -12.98 15.91
N VAL A 151 -11.47 -12.98 15.16
CA VAL A 151 -10.53 -11.85 15.05
C VAL A 151 -10.66 -11.25 13.66
N LEU A 152 -11.09 -9.98 13.60
CA LEU A 152 -11.07 -9.16 12.40
C LEU A 152 -9.72 -8.45 12.32
N VAL A 153 -8.91 -8.78 11.32
CA VAL A 153 -7.58 -8.22 11.10
C VAL A 153 -7.65 -7.13 10.02
N ASP A 154 -7.39 -5.89 10.41
CA ASP A 154 -7.69 -4.67 9.65
C ASP A 154 -9.16 -4.64 9.17
N LEU A 155 -9.52 -3.70 8.29
CA LEU A 155 -10.92 -3.36 8.04
C LEU A 155 -11.25 -3.28 6.55
N PRO A 156 -12.22 -4.08 6.04
CA PRO A 156 -12.73 -3.91 4.70
C PRO A 156 -13.65 -2.70 4.64
N LYS A 157 -14.21 -2.40 3.47
CA LYS A 157 -15.30 -1.43 3.39
C LYS A 157 -16.55 -2.01 4.09
N PRO A 158 -17.18 -1.27 5.01
CA PRO A 158 -18.43 -1.66 5.64
C PRO A 158 -19.53 -1.98 4.62
N SER A 159 -20.24 -3.08 4.84
CA SER A 159 -21.44 -3.45 4.10
C SER A 159 -22.27 -4.47 4.88
N GLU A 160 -23.57 -4.52 4.63
CA GLU A 160 -24.46 -5.50 5.27
C GLU A 160 -24.11 -6.94 4.91
N GLU A 161 -23.55 -7.17 3.71
CA GLU A 161 -23.04 -8.49 3.31
C GLU A 161 -21.86 -8.92 4.20
N ILE A 162 -20.89 -8.03 4.44
CA ILE A 162 -19.75 -8.32 5.32
C ILE A 162 -20.21 -8.50 6.77
N PHE A 163 -21.09 -7.63 7.28
CA PHE A 163 -21.58 -7.75 8.65
C PHE A 163 -22.36 -9.03 8.90
N ARG A 164 -23.19 -9.44 7.94
CA ARG A 164 -23.93 -10.70 8.00
C ARG A 164 -22.99 -11.90 7.96
N PHE A 165 -22.03 -11.91 7.03
CA PHE A 165 -21.01 -12.95 6.97
C PHE A 165 -20.28 -13.09 8.31
N LEU A 166 -19.79 -11.99 8.88
CA LEU A 166 -19.08 -12.03 10.15
C LEU A 166 -19.97 -12.56 11.29
N ALA A 167 -21.25 -12.16 11.34
CA ALA A 167 -22.20 -12.66 12.35
C ALA A 167 -22.50 -14.16 12.19
N GLU A 168 -22.71 -14.63 10.96
CA GLU A 168 -22.94 -16.05 10.65
C GLU A 168 -21.70 -16.92 10.95
N HIS A 169 -20.50 -16.33 10.92
CA HIS A 169 -19.23 -16.99 11.20
C HIS A 169 -18.73 -16.77 12.64
N GLY A 170 -19.64 -16.57 13.59
CA GLY A 170 -19.34 -16.52 15.04
C GLY A 170 -19.15 -15.13 15.63
N GLY A 171 -19.33 -14.07 14.83
CA GLY A 171 -19.19 -12.68 15.26
C GLY A 171 -17.73 -12.25 15.46
N VAL A 172 -17.54 -10.98 15.84
CA VAL A 172 -16.22 -10.39 16.06
C VAL A 172 -16.02 -10.13 17.55
N ARG A 173 -14.97 -10.72 18.13
CA ARG A 173 -14.54 -10.44 19.51
C ARG A 173 -13.37 -9.47 19.55
N TRP A 174 -12.44 -9.58 18.59
CA TRP A 174 -11.29 -8.68 18.50
C TRP A 174 -11.22 -8.02 17.13
N ILE A 175 -10.95 -6.72 17.13
CA ILE A 175 -10.60 -5.95 15.94
C ILE A 175 -9.11 -5.61 16.06
N PHE A 176 -8.27 -6.35 15.37
CA PHE A 176 -6.82 -6.20 15.39
C PHE A 176 -6.38 -5.23 14.29
N LEU A 177 -5.98 -4.02 14.69
CA LEU A 177 -5.50 -2.98 13.79
C LEU A 177 -3.97 -3.09 13.71
N THR A 178 -3.46 -3.53 12.56
CA THR A 178 -2.03 -3.82 12.39
C THR A 178 -1.18 -2.55 12.55
N HIS A 179 -1.69 -1.41 12.10
CA HIS A 179 -1.04 -0.10 12.21
C HIS A 179 -2.03 1.04 11.92
N ARG A 180 -1.60 2.28 12.18
CA ARG A 180 -2.44 3.49 12.11
C ARG A 180 -3.06 3.78 10.73
N ASP A 181 -2.52 3.24 9.65
CA ASP A 181 -2.99 3.54 8.29
C ASP A 181 -4.22 2.70 7.89
N HIS A 182 -4.49 1.58 8.60
CA HIS A 182 -5.62 0.68 8.30
C HIS A 182 -6.73 0.77 9.35
N THR A 183 -6.89 1.96 9.93
CA THR A 183 -7.81 2.18 11.06
C THR A 183 -9.17 2.72 10.64
N GLU A 184 -9.36 3.10 9.38
CA GLU A 184 -10.67 3.61 8.95
C GLU A 184 -11.74 2.52 9.08
N HIS A 185 -12.93 2.93 9.54
CA HIS A 185 -14.12 2.12 9.83
C HIS A 185 -14.11 1.38 11.18
N HIS A 186 -13.07 1.53 12.00
CA HIS A 186 -12.93 0.75 13.25
C HIS A 186 -14.10 0.96 14.21
N ALA A 187 -14.57 2.20 14.34
CA ALA A 187 -15.71 2.56 15.18
C ALA A 187 -17.03 1.97 14.66
N GLU A 188 -17.22 1.92 13.33
CA GLU A 188 -18.43 1.35 12.71
C GLU A 188 -18.51 -0.16 12.95
N PHE A 189 -17.39 -0.87 12.77
CA PHE A 189 -17.32 -2.31 13.09
C PHE A 189 -17.51 -2.57 14.59
N ALA A 190 -16.92 -1.76 15.47
CA ALA A 190 -17.12 -1.89 16.92
C ALA A 190 -18.58 -1.65 17.33
N ALA A 191 -19.26 -0.68 16.70
CA ALA A 191 -20.69 -0.44 16.92
C ALA A 191 -21.56 -1.60 16.41
N ARG A 192 -21.18 -2.22 15.29
CA ARG A 192 -21.91 -3.35 14.70
C ARG A 192 -21.73 -4.66 15.46
N PHE A 193 -20.61 -4.80 16.18
CA PHE A 193 -20.29 -5.93 17.06
C PHE A 193 -20.00 -5.43 18.48
N PRO A 194 -21.06 -5.05 19.25
CA PRO A 194 -20.91 -4.56 20.61
C PRO A 194 -20.17 -5.57 21.50
N GLY A 195 -19.23 -5.09 22.30
CA GLY A 195 -18.39 -5.93 23.15
C GLY A 195 -17.12 -6.45 22.46
N SER A 196 -16.97 -6.22 21.15
CA SER A 196 -15.67 -6.37 20.49
C SER A 196 -14.65 -5.38 21.06
N ARG A 197 -13.38 -5.79 21.07
CA ARG A 197 -12.28 -4.96 21.58
C ARG A 197 -11.30 -4.67 20.47
N ARG A 198 -11.03 -3.38 20.24
CA ARG A 198 -10.04 -2.92 19.26
C ARG A 198 -8.66 -2.96 19.90
N ILE A 199 -7.68 -3.40 19.11
CA ILE A 199 -6.28 -3.54 19.51
C ILE A 199 -5.44 -2.73 18.53
N LEU A 200 -4.56 -1.86 19.04
CA LEU A 200 -3.62 -1.08 18.25
C LEU A 200 -2.31 -0.88 19.03
N GLY A 201 -1.19 -0.72 18.33
CA GLY A 201 0.06 -0.29 18.97
C GLY A 201 -0.07 1.13 19.54
N ALA A 202 0.34 1.33 20.79
CA ALA A 202 0.19 2.60 21.51
C ALA A 202 0.87 3.76 20.77
N ALA A 203 2.06 3.52 20.18
CA ALA A 203 2.76 4.50 19.38
C ALA A 203 2.03 4.91 18.08
N ASP A 204 1.02 4.14 17.66
CA ASP A 204 0.18 4.37 16.47
C ASP A 204 -1.18 5.00 16.79
N VAL A 205 -1.46 5.31 18.06
CA VAL A 205 -2.70 5.98 18.46
C VAL A 205 -2.75 7.40 17.89
N ASN A 206 -3.85 7.72 17.20
CA ASN A 206 -4.17 9.07 16.73
C ASN A 206 -5.23 9.68 17.66
N LEU A 207 -4.86 10.68 18.45
CA LEU A 207 -5.80 11.35 19.36
C LEU A 207 -6.88 12.14 18.60
N THR A 208 -6.53 12.67 17.44
CA THR A 208 -7.44 13.42 16.57
C THR A 208 -7.46 12.79 15.18
N GLY A 209 -8.68 12.70 14.62
CA GLY A 209 -8.88 12.27 13.25
C GLY A 209 -8.60 13.42 12.27
N ASN A 210 -8.33 13.06 11.02
CA ASN A 210 -8.30 13.98 9.89
C ASN A 210 -8.79 13.25 8.63
N GLU A 211 -8.76 13.93 7.48
CA GLU A 211 -9.23 13.39 6.18
C GLU A 211 -8.59 12.02 5.81
N TYR A 212 -7.39 11.73 6.31
CA TYR A 212 -6.61 10.53 5.93
C TYR A 212 -6.47 9.51 7.06
N ARG A 213 -6.89 9.83 8.29
CA ARG A 213 -6.68 8.96 9.47
C ARG A 213 -7.81 9.11 10.48
N ALA A 214 -8.38 8.00 10.90
CA ALA A 214 -9.35 7.96 12.00
C ALA A 214 -8.71 8.38 13.34
N ALA A 215 -9.53 8.96 14.22
CA ALA A 215 -9.20 9.05 15.63
C ALA A 215 -9.27 7.65 16.25
N THR A 216 -8.28 7.29 17.06
CA THR A 216 -8.17 5.98 17.72
C THR A 216 -7.87 6.09 19.21
N GLY A 217 -8.06 7.28 19.79
CA GLY A 217 -7.86 7.52 21.23
C GLY A 217 -8.77 6.66 22.12
N ASP A 218 -9.93 6.25 21.60
CA ASP A 218 -10.95 5.44 22.27
C ASP A 218 -10.73 3.92 22.13
N VAL A 219 -9.72 3.48 21.37
CA VAL A 219 -9.38 2.04 21.22
C VAL A 219 -9.12 1.39 22.58
N GLU A 220 -9.73 0.23 22.82
CA GLU A 220 -9.78 -0.42 24.12
C GLU A 220 -8.42 -0.95 24.58
N ILE A 221 -7.63 -1.53 23.67
CA ILE A 221 -6.32 -2.12 23.97
C ILE A 221 -5.24 -1.38 23.17
N LYS A 222 -4.35 -0.71 23.90
CA LYS A 222 -3.20 0.01 23.35
C LYS A 222 -1.92 -0.69 23.78
N LEU A 223 -1.33 -1.47 22.89
CA LEU A 223 -0.16 -2.30 23.21
C LEU A 223 1.11 -1.46 23.27
N GLY A 224 1.90 -1.61 24.33
CA GLY A 224 3.13 -0.84 24.52
C GLY A 224 4.24 -1.19 23.52
N ASP A 225 5.38 -0.52 23.66
CA ASP A 225 6.50 -0.59 22.70
C ASP A 225 7.47 -1.76 22.97
N SER A 226 7.10 -2.70 23.86
CA SER A 226 7.91 -3.89 24.12
C SER A 226 8.10 -4.67 22.82
N PRO A 227 9.30 -5.18 22.51
CA PRO A 227 9.50 -6.04 21.34
C PRO A 227 9.07 -7.49 21.57
N ASP A 228 8.69 -7.85 22.79
CA ASP A 228 8.35 -9.21 23.16
C ASP A 228 6.96 -9.60 22.61
N PRO A 229 6.73 -10.88 22.26
CA PRO A 229 5.41 -11.35 21.88
C PRO A 229 4.39 -11.16 23.00
N LEU A 230 3.17 -10.77 22.62
CA LEU A 230 2.06 -10.49 23.54
C LEU A 230 0.84 -11.32 23.15
N THR A 231 -0.06 -11.56 24.10
CA THR A 231 -1.43 -11.98 23.79
C THR A 231 -2.20 -10.84 23.14
N LEU A 232 -3.36 -11.12 22.55
CA LEU A 232 -4.29 -10.08 22.08
C LEU A 232 -4.69 -9.09 23.20
N GLU A 233 -4.59 -9.53 24.46
CA GLU A 233 -4.90 -8.74 25.66
C GLU A 233 -3.68 -8.00 26.24
N GLY A 234 -2.52 -8.10 25.59
CA GLY A 234 -1.30 -7.39 25.97
C GLY A 234 -0.48 -8.04 27.08
N ALA A 235 -0.80 -9.28 27.49
CA ALA A 235 0.03 -10.02 28.42
C ALA A 235 1.26 -10.60 27.69
N PRO A 236 2.48 -10.53 28.25
CA PRO A 236 3.67 -11.13 27.65
C PRO A 236 3.52 -12.65 27.45
N ILE A 237 3.97 -13.15 26.29
CA ILE A 237 4.09 -14.58 25.99
C ILE A 237 5.58 -14.94 26.08
N PRO A 238 5.98 -15.85 26.99
CA PRO A 238 7.34 -16.36 27.02
C PRO A 238 7.72 -17.01 25.69
N LEU A 239 8.95 -16.79 25.21
CA LEU A 239 9.38 -17.24 23.88
C LEU A 239 9.21 -18.75 23.67
N GLN A 240 9.45 -19.54 24.72
CA GLN A 240 9.26 -21.00 24.69
C GLN A 240 7.80 -21.44 24.49
N ALA A 241 6.83 -20.57 24.81
CA ALA A 241 5.40 -20.83 24.64
C ALA A 241 4.86 -20.28 23.30
N LEU A 242 5.63 -19.44 22.60
CA LEU A 242 5.24 -18.85 21.32
C LEU A 242 4.87 -19.90 20.24
N PRO A 243 5.60 -21.03 20.08
CA PRO A 243 5.26 -22.04 19.06
C PRO A 243 3.88 -22.68 19.19
N ASP A 244 3.34 -22.68 20.42
CA ASP A 244 2.07 -23.31 20.80
C ASP A 244 0.95 -22.29 21.04
N ALA A 245 1.26 -20.99 21.01
CA ALA A 245 0.28 -19.94 21.16
C ALA A 245 -0.73 -19.96 20.00
N GLU A 246 -2.02 -19.96 20.33
CA GLU A 246 -3.07 -19.84 19.32
C GLU A 246 -3.04 -18.47 18.63
N PHE A 247 -2.86 -17.41 19.42
CA PHE A 247 -2.67 -16.04 18.94
C PHE A 247 -1.46 -15.42 19.65
N ALA A 248 -0.59 -14.80 18.87
CA ALA A 248 0.49 -13.98 19.39
C ALA A 248 0.61 -12.69 18.58
N VAL A 249 0.53 -11.57 19.26
CA VAL A 249 0.86 -10.26 18.70
C VAL A 249 2.37 -10.09 18.77
N ILE A 250 3.00 -9.76 17.64
CA ILE A 250 4.44 -9.54 17.54
C ILE A 250 4.65 -8.08 17.13
N PRO A 251 5.16 -7.23 18.02
CA PRO A 251 5.49 -5.84 17.68
C PRO A 251 6.59 -5.76 16.62
N GLN A 252 6.33 -5.02 15.54
CA GLN A 252 7.20 -4.93 14.35
C GLN A 252 7.33 -3.49 13.83
N PRO A 253 7.86 -2.56 14.66
CA PRO A 253 7.92 -1.15 14.29
C PRO A 253 8.87 -0.88 13.13
N GLY A 254 8.65 0.23 12.42
CA GLY A 254 9.50 0.74 11.34
C GLY A 254 8.76 1.13 10.07
N HIS A 255 7.65 0.45 9.75
CA HIS A 255 6.68 0.97 8.76
C HIS A 255 5.98 2.18 9.38
N THR A 256 5.37 1.94 10.54
CA THR A 256 4.95 2.94 11.51
C THR A 256 5.52 2.59 12.90
N PRO A 257 5.60 3.58 13.83
CA PRO A 257 6.11 3.37 15.18
C PRO A 257 5.45 2.26 15.99
N GLY A 258 4.15 2.03 15.78
CA GLY A 258 3.33 1.04 16.48
C GLY A 258 2.85 -0.10 15.61
N SER A 259 3.52 -0.40 14.48
CA SER A 259 3.19 -1.54 13.63
C SER A 259 3.26 -2.86 14.39
N LEU A 260 2.25 -3.72 14.18
CA LEU A 260 2.09 -5.04 14.78
C LEU A 260 1.85 -6.10 13.72
N CYS A 261 2.39 -7.30 13.95
CA CYS A 261 1.97 -8.51 13.25
C CYS A 261 1.13 -9.39 14.18
N LEU A 262 0.21 -10.17 13.62
CA LEU A 262 -0.51 -11.23 14.33
C LEU A 262 -0.06 -12.59 13.81
N LEU A 263 0.39 -13.46 14.71
CA LEU A 263 0.66 -14.87 14.44
C LEU A 263 -0.53 -15.70 14.92
N HIS A 264 -1.08 -16.53 14.05
CA HIS A 264 -2.11 -17.50 14.40
C HIS A 264 -1.59 -18.94 14.22
N ARG A 265 -1.61 -19.70 15.33
CA ARG A 265 -1.25 -21.13 15.44
C ARG A 265 0.10 -21.52 14.80
N GLY A 266 1.08 -20.61 14.82
CA GLY A 266 2.38 -20.83 14.17
C GLY A 266 2.27 -21.14 12.66
N ARG A 267 1.21 -20.66 11.99
CA ARG A 267 0.91 -20.97 10.59
C ARG A 267 0.68 -19.72 9.75
N PHE A 268 -0.06 -18.76 10.26
CA PHE A 268 -0.45 -17.55 9.53
C PHE A 268 0.17 -16.32 10.19
N LEU A 269 0.98 -15.57 9.44
CA LEU A 269 1.51 -14.29 9.88
C LEU A 269 0.79 -13.17 9.12
N PHE A 270 -0.09 -12.45 9.82
CA PHE A 270 -0.72 -11.23 9.33
C PHE A 270 0.20 -10.05 9.59
N THR A 271 0.54 -9.28 8.57
CA THR A 271 1.70 -8.37 8.62
C THR A 271 1.35 -6.91 8.44
N GLY A 272 0.09 -6.58 8.11
CA GLY A 272 -0.26 -5.23 7.66
C GLY A 272 0.65 -4.84 6.48
N ASP A 273 1.36 -3.73 6.63
CA ASP A 273 2.33 -3.25 5.62
C ASP A 273 3.79 -3.55 5.99
N HIS A 274 4.03 -4.32 7.05
CA HIS A 274 5.37 -4.66 7.52
C HIS A 274 6.14 -5.54 6.51
N LEU A 275 5.49 -6.58 6.00
CA LEU A 275 6.03 -7.54 5.05
C LEU A 275 4.94 -8.00 4.08
N ALA A 276 5.28 -8.27 2.83
CA ALA A 276 4.40 -8.88 1.84
C ALA A 276 5.18 -9.88 0.97
N TYR A 277 4.50 -10.65 0.12
CA TYR A 277 5.17 -11.48 -0.88
C TYR A 277 5.36 -10.71 -2.20
N SER A 278 6.48 -10.98 -2.89
CA SER A 278 6.68 -10.57 -4.28
C SER A 278 6.95 -11.80 -5.13
N ARG A 279 6.05 -12.10 -6.07
CA ARG A 279 6.28 -13.16 -7.07
C ARG A 279 7.49 -12.89 -7.95
N ARG A 280 7.83 -11.61 -8.18
CA ARG A 280 9.01 -11.19 -8.96
C ARG A 280 10.31 -11.62 -8.28
N LEU A 281 10.41 -11.40 -6.97
CA LEU A 281 11.57 -11.80 -6.16
C LEU A 281 11.52 -13.28 -5.74
N GLY A 282 10.33 -13.89 -5.67
CA GLY A 282 10.15 -15.26 -5.19
C GLY A 282 10.25 -15.41 -3.66
N HIS A 283 10.29 -14.31 -2.92
CA HIS A 283 10.33 -14.30 -1.45
C HIS A 283 9.59 -13.07 -0.89
N MET A 284 9.55 -12.96 0.44
CA MET A 284 8.94 -11.80 1.10
C MET A 284 9.80 -10.55 0.93
N LEU A 285 9.17 -9.38 0.97
CA LEU A 285 9.80 -8.07 0.98
C LEU A 285 9.10 -7.15 1.98
N ALA A 286 9.75 -6.03 2.31
CA ALA A 286 9.12 -4.89 2.96
C ALA A 286 8.96 -3.75 1.93
N HIS A 287 7.86 -3.00 2.03
CA HIS A 287 7.52 -1.95 1.07
C HIS A 287 8.36 -0.70 1.27
N ARG A 288 9.56 -0.66 0.68
CA ARG A 288 10.50 0.47 0.88
C ARG A 288 9.92 1.83 0.48
N LEU A 289 9.09 1.87 -0.56
CA LEU A 289 8.41 3.09 -1.03
C LEU A 289 7.32 3.56 -0.05
N GLN A 290 6.84 2.68 0.83
CA GLN A 290 5.79 2.95 1.81
C GLN A 290 6.29 2.92 3.26
N CYS A 291 7.60 2.93 3.50
CA CYS A 291 8.15 3.01 4.85
C CYS A 291 8.09 4.45 5.39
N TRP A 292 7.12 4.75 6.25
CA TRP A 292 6.87 6.10 6.75
C TRP A 292 7.75 6.52 7.92
N GLU A 293 8.18 5.57 8.74
CA GLU A 293 8.92 5.86 9.97
C GLU A 293 10.43 5.77 9.79
N ASP A 294 10.97 4.54 9.70
CA ASP A 294 12.42 4.33 9.64
C ASP A 294 12.74 2.93 9.10
N TRP A 295 13.37 2.89 7.92
CA TRP A 295 13.76 1.64 7.27
C TRP A 295 14.73 0.82 8.13
N GLY A 296 15.62 1.49 8.87
CA GLY A 296 16.55 0.83 9.78
C GLY A 296 15.84 0.09 10.91
N ARG A 297 14.80 0.70 11.50
CA ARG A 297 13.95 0.12 12.54
C ARG A 297 13.16 -1.05 11.98
N GLN A 298 12.58 -0.92 10.78
CA GLN A 298 11.87 -2.01 10.12
C GLN A 298 12.81 -3.21 9.86
N THR A 299 14.02 -2.93 9.38
CA THR A 299 15.08 -3.94 9.14
C THR A 299 15.49 -4.63 10.45
N ARG A 300 15.64 -3.90 11.55
CA ARG A 300 15.91 -4.47 12.89
C ARG A 300 14.74 -5.34 13.38
N SER A 301 13.50 -4.99 13.07
CA SER A 301 12.31 -5.79 13.40
C SER A 301 12.31 -7.11 12.63
N VAL A 302 12.60 -7.10 11.32
CA VAL A 302 12.78 -8.34 10.53
C VAL A 302 13.96 -9.18 11.03
N ARG A 303 15.08 -8.57 11.43
CA ARG A 303 16.21 -9.30 12.04
C ARG A 303 15.81 -10.02 13.33
N ARG A 304 14.90 -9.44 14.14
CA ARG A 304 14.36 -10.12 15.33
C ARG A 304 13.48 -11.31 14.95
N LEU A 305 12.66 -11.21 13.91
CA LEU A 305 11.92 -12.37 13.39
C LEU A 305 12.86 -13.49 12.93
N VAL A 306 13.98 -13.15 12.27
CA VAL A 306 15.01 -14.13 11.89
C VAL A 306 15.54 -14.85 13.14
N ALA A 307 15.96 -14.11 14.17
CA ALA A 307 16.49 -14.69 15.40
C ALA A 307 15.46 -15.59 16.14
N LEU A 308 14.18 -15.20 16.15
CA LEU A 308 13.11 -16.03 16.72
C LEU A 308 12.91 -17.34 15.93
N ALA A 309 13.01 -17.28 14.59
CA ALA A 309 12.88 -18.47 13.76
C ALA A 309 14.12 -19.39 13.88
N GLU A 310 15.33 -18.82 13.92
CA GLU A 310 16.58 -19.56 14.11
C GLU A 310 16.64 -20.27 15.47
N SER A 311 16.07 -19.66 16.50
CA SER A 311 15.95 -20.26 17.83
C SER A 311 14.78 -21.24 17.98
N GLY A 312 14.02 -21.50 16.91
CA GLY A 312 12.91 -22.44 16.93
C GLY A 312 11.58 -21.90 17.49
N HIS A 313 11.56 -20.64 17.95
CA HIS A 313 10.37 -20.03 18.58
C HIS A 313 9.34 -19.52 17.56
N LEU A 314 9.76 -19.10 16.37
CA LEU A 314 8.88 -18.58 15.33
C LEU A 314 8.81 -19.52 14.12
N ARG A 315 7.58 -19.83 13.71
CA ARG A 315 7.29 -20.59 12.51
C ARG A 315 6.01 -20.09 11.86
N PHE A 316 5.96 -20.11 10.54
CA PHE A 316 4.74 -19.88 9.76
C PHE A 316 4.90 -20.41 8.33
N SER A 317 3.77 -20.66 7.67
CA SER A 317 3.71 -21.08 6.27
C SER A 317 2.90 -20.13 5.39
N TRP A 318 2.20 -19.16 5.97
CA TRP A 318 1.45 -18.13 5.27
C TRP A 318 1.91 -16.74 5.69
N VAL A 319 2.08 -15.86 4.72
CA VAL A 319 2.21 -14.41 4.91
C VAL A 319 0.99 -13.72 4.32
N LEU A 320 0.30 -12.91 5.14
CA LEU A 320 -0.99 -12.31 4.83
C LEU A 320 -0.91 -10.77 5.07
N PRO A 321 -0.50 -9.98 4.06
CA PRO A 321 -0.34 -8.54 4.21
C PRO A 321 -1.63 -7.77 3.98
N GLY A 322 -1.66 -6.51 4.42
CA GLY A 322 -2.66 -5.54 3.99
C GLY A 322 -2.44 -5.12 2.54
N HIS A 323 -1.25 -4.62 2.22
CA HIS A 323 -0.82 -4.32 0.85
C HIS A 323 0.22 -5.29 0.30
N GLY A 324 0.16 -5.56 -1.01
CA GLY A 324 1.00 -6.58 -1.64
C GLY A 324 0.31 -7.93 -1.79
N GLU A 325 1.09 -8.96 -2.08
CA GLU A 325 0.55 -10.30 -2.34
C GLU A 325 0.62 -11.16 -1.08
N TRP A 326 -0.46 -11.89 -0.79
CA TRP A 326 -0.39 -12.98 0.18
C TRP A 326 0.22 -14.22 -0.47
N GLN A 327 0.82 -15.10 0.32
CA GLN A 327 1.42 -16.32 -0.22
C GLN A 327 1.53 -17.41 0.84
N ARG A 328 1.23 -18.65 0.44
CA ARG A 328 1.72 -19.83 1.14
C ARG A 328 3.19 -20.04 0.76
N LEU A 329 4.08 -19.85 1.71
CA LEU A 329 5.51 -19.97 1.50
C LEU A 329 5.88 -21.42 1.20
N GLN A 330 6.87 -21.59 0.32
CA GLN A 330 7.44 -22.90 0.00
C GLN A 330 8.17 -23.48 1.22
N GLY A 331 8.04 -24.80 1.41
CA GLY A 331 8.61 -25.54 2.53
C GLY A 331 7.54 -26.16 3.44
N ASP A 332 7.98 -26.78 4.52
CA ASP A 332 7.14 -27.46 5.51
C ASP A 332 6.53 -26.53 6.57
N GLY A 333 6.87 -25.23 6.52
CA GLY A 333 6.44 -24.25 7.51
C GLY A 333 7.18 -24.38 8.86
N SER A 334 8.28 -25.13 8.91
CA SER A 334 9.14 -25.24 10.09
C SER A 334 9.81 -23.90 10.43
N ALA A 335 10.36 -23.81 11.64
CA ALA A 335 11.15 -22.65 12.05
C ALA A 335 12.40 -22.48 11.15
N LEU A 336 13.02 -23.57 10.69
CA LEU A 336 14.13 -23.55 9.74
C LEU A 336 13.71 -22.98 8.38
N ALA A 337 12.59 -23.44 7.83
CA ALA A 337 12.06 -22.91 6.57
C ALA A 337 11.69 -21.42 6.69
N THR A 338 11.10 -21.04 7.84
CA THR A 338 10.76 -19.65 8.19
C THR A 338 12.01 -18.77 8.25
N ALA A 339 13.05 -19.21 8.95
CA ALA A 339 14.33 -18.50 9.03
C ALA A 339 14.96 -18.32 7.65
N ALA A 340 14.92 -19.33 6.78
CA ALA A 340 15.45 -19.23 5.43
C ALA A 340 14.71 -18.18 4.57
N GLN A 341 13.38 -18.09 4.69
CA GLN A 341 12.57 -17.07 4.00
C GLN A 341 12.89 -15.65 4.54
N LEU A 342 12.96 -15.49 5.86
CA LEU A 342 13.25 -14.22 6.50
C LEU A 342 14.69 -13.73 6.24
N ARG A 343 15.68 -14.63 6.18
CA ARG A 343 17.07 -14.27 5.82
C ARG A 343 17.17 -13.70 4.41
N ARG A 344 16.49 -14.28 3.42
CA ARG A 344 16.44 -13.73 2.05
C ARG A 344 15.81 -12.33 2.04
N THR A 345 14.75 -12.17 2.82
CA THR A 345 14.06 -10.89 2.99
C THR A 345 14.98 -9.85 3.61
N LEU A 346 15.66 -10.19 4.72
CA LEU A 346 16.60 -9.31 5.42
C LEU A 346 17.77 -8.92 4.52
N PHE A 347 18.36 -9.88 3.81
CA PHE A 347 19.45 -9.62 2.86
C PHE A 347 19.03 -8.63 1.77
N TRP A 348 17.83 -8.78 1.21
CA TRP A 348 17.30 -7.82 0.26
C TRP A 348 17.07 -6.44 0.90
N MET A 349 16.53 -6.38 2.13
CA MET A 349 16.25 -5.13 2.84
C MET A 349 17.52 -4.34 3.17
N GLU A 350 18.60 -5.01 3.56
CA GLU A 350 19.89 -4.38 3.91
C GLU A 350 20.58 -3.71 2.71
N ARG A 351 20.20 -4.07 1.49
CA ARG A 351 20.68 -3.44 0.25
C ARG A 351 19.92 -2.16 -0.12
N GLN A 352 18.77 -1.92 0.51
CA GLN A 352 17.91 -0.79 0.18
C GLN A 352 18.39 0.49 0.88
N ALA A 353 18.09 1.64 0.29
CA ALA A 353 18.47 2.93 0.86
C ALA A 353 17.86 3.11 2.27
N SER A 354 18.62 3.62 3.22
CA SER A 354 18.12 3.92 4.57
C SER A 354 17.14 5.10 4.59
N GLY A 355 16.56 5.39 5.76
CA GLY A 355 15.65 6.53 5.99
C GLY A 355 14.18 6.17 5.83
N HIS A 356 13.36 7.16 5.52
CA HIS A 356 11.90 7.04 5.44
C HIS A 356 11.34 7.79 4.23
N VAL A 357 10.04 7.63 4.00
CA VAL A 357 9.28 8.38 3.00
C VAL A 357 8.32 9.31 3.74
N ASP A 358 8.37 10.60 3.42
CA ASP A 358 7.41 11.55 3.97
C ASP A 358 6.01 11.23 3.41
N LEU A 359 5.10 10.83 4.32
CA LEU A 359 3.74 10.43 3.96
C LEU A 359 2.97 11.55 3.24
N ARG A 360 3.16 12.82 3.62
CA ARG A 360 2.44 13.95 2.98
C ARG A 360 2.87 14.10 1.53
N ARG A 361 4.18 13.97 1.25
CA ARG A 361 4.71 13.97 -0.12
C ARG A 361 4.21 12.77 -0.91
N TYR A 362 4.13 11.59 -0.29
CA TYR A 362 3.60 10.40 -0.94
C TYR A 362 2.10 10.50 -1.26
N ILE A 363 1.29 11.02 -0.35
CA ILE A 363 -0.14 11.32 -0.57
C ILE A 363 -0.28 12.30 -1.73
N PHE A 364 0.48 13.40 -1.71
CA PHE A 364 0.44 14.40 -2.77
C PHE A 364 0.81 13.82 -4.13
N PHE A 365 1.90 13.05 -4.19
CA PHE A 365 2.31 12.31 -5.40
C PHE A 365 1.18 11.40 -5.92
N THR A 366 0.55 10.62 -5.05
CA THR A 366 -0.54 9.70 -5.39
C THR A 366 -1.76 10.46 -5.93
N GLN A 367 -2.17 11.55 -5.28
CA GLN A 367 -3.31 12.38 -5.71
C GLN A 367 -3.10 12.96 -7.11
N LEU A 368 -1.88 13.39 -7.45
CA LEU A 368 -1.56 13.92 -8.77
C LEU A 368 -1.60 12.83 -9.86
N ARG A 369 -1.19 11.60 -9.53
CA ARG A 369 -1.30 10.44 -10.43
C ARG A 369 -2.75 9.98 -10.63
N MET A 370 -3.59 10.06 -9.60
CA MET A 370 -5.02 9.75 -9.69
C MET A 370 -5.81 10.81 -10.48
N LYS A 371 -5.37 12.08 -10.45
CA LYS A 371 -6.00 13.20 -11.17
C LYS A 371 -5.02 13.84 -12.17
N PRO A 372 -4.53 13.09 -13.18
CA PRO A 372 -3.43 13.55 -14.02
C PRO A 372 -3.81 14.75 -14.89
N ARG A 373 -5.10 14.96 -15.18
CA ARG A 373 -5.61 16.08 -16.00
C ARG A 373 -5.86 17.37 -15.19
N SER A 374 -5.70 17.35 -13.86
CA SER A 374 -5.88 18.53 -13.04
C SER A 374 -4.85 19.62 -13.38
N LYS A 375 -5.22 20.90 -13.18
CA LYS A 375 -4.30 22.04 -13.39
C LYS A 375 -3.02 21.87 -12.56
N LEU A 376 -3.17 21.44 -11.31
CA LEU A 376 -2.06 21.20 -10.39
C LEU A 376 -1.12 20.08 -10.89
N ALA A 377 -1.66 18.94 -11.31
CA ALA A 377 -0.84 17.84 -11.83
C ALA A 377 -0.08 18.21 -13.11
N ARG A 378 -0.69 19.00 -14.00
CA ARG A 378 0.00 19.53 -15.18
C ARG A 378 1.13 20.49 -14.81
N ALA A 379 0.89 21.40 -13.87
CA ALA A 379 1.91 22.34 -13.40
C ALA A 379 3.10 21.60 -12.77
N VAL A 380 2.83 20.64 -11.88
CA VAL A 380 3.89 19.86 -11.20
C VAL A 380 4.72 19.05 -12.19
N ARG A 381 4.11 18.43 -13.20
CA ARG A 381 4.87 17.71 -14.24
C ARG A 381 5.68 18.65 -15.13
N ALA A 382 5.14 19.82 -15.51
CA ALA A 382 5.88 20.80 -16.30
C ALA A 382 7.21 21.22 -15.62
N LEU A 383 7.20 21.32 -14.29
CA LEU A 383 8.42 21.57 -13.51
C LEU A 383 9.44 20.43 -13.61
N GLY A 384 8.96 19.18 -13.56
CA GLY A 384 9.82 18.00 -13.56
C GLY A 384 10.27 17.50 -14.93
N GLY A 385 9.75 18.07 -16.02
CA GLY A 385 10.12 17.70 -17.39
C GLY A 385 9.00 17.03 -18.18
N GLU A 386 9.33 16.57 -19.38
CA GLU A 386 8.37 15.89 -20.25
C GLU A 386 8.39 14.37 -20.04
N GLY A 387 7.22 13.77 -20.27
CA GLY A 387 7.03 12.32 -20.24
C GLY A 387 6.91 11.71 -18.84
N PRO A 388 7.02 10.37 -18.77
CA PRO A 388 7.01 9.61 -17.52
C PRO A 388 8.15 10.00 -16.58
N GLY A 389 7.93 9.81 -15.28
CA GLY A 389 8.80 10.24 -14.19
C GLY A 389 8.81 11.74 -13.83
N SER A 390 8.07 12.59 -14.55
CA SER A 390 8.07 14.05 -14.36
C SER A 390 7.50 14.55 -13.02
N ASP A 391 6.89 13.68 -12.23
CA ASP A 391 6.37 13.93 -10.88
C ASP A 391 7.24 13.30 -9.78
N ASN A 392 8.28 12.53 -10.15
CA ASN A 392 9.11 11.78 -9.20
C ASN A 392 9.92 12.71 -8.28
N TRP A 393 10.16 13.96 -8.72
CA TRP A 393 10.90 14.95 -7.94
C TRP A 393 10.21 15.35 -6.62
N LEU A 394 8.89 15.12 -6.51
CA LEU A 394 8.11 15.31 -5.28
C LEU A 394 8.60 14.41 -4.15
N LEU A 395 9.10 13.22 -4.48
CA LEU A 395 9.62 12.27 -3.51
C LEU A 395 11.11 12.54 -3.22
N SER A 396 11.56 12.04 -2.08
CA SER A 396 12.98 12.13 -1.70
C SER A 396 13.86 11.40 -2.72
N ARG A 397 15.12 11.85 -2.89
CA ARG A 397 16.07 11.18 -3.80
C ARG A 397 16.24 9.69 -3.49
N ALA A 398 16.27 9.32 -2.20
CA ALA A 398 16.40 7.94 -1.77
C ALA A 398 15.19 7.06 -2.15
N THR A 399 14.03 7.67 -2.42
CA THR A 399 12.78 6.97 -2.72
C THR A 399 12.55 6.76 -4.22
N ARG A 400 13.09 7.64 -5.06
CA ARG A 400 12.80 7.65 -6.50
C ARG A 400 13.21 6.38 -7.25
N PRO A 401 14.34 5.71 -6.95
CA PRO A 401 14.72 4.46 -7.63
C PRO A 401 13.64 3.36 -7.56
N TYR A 402 12.80 3.38 -6.53
CA TYR A 402 11.69 2.45 -6.34
C TYR A 402 10.46 2.75 -7.22
N LEU A 403 10.48 3.81 -8.03
CA LEU A 403 9.42 4.12 -8.99
C LEU A 403 9.70 3.41 -10.33
N PRO A 404 8.67 2.82 -10.98
CA PRO A 404 8.86 2.13 -12.27
C PRO A 404 9.35 3.03 -13.40
N ASP A 405 8.99 4.31 -13.36
CA ASP A 405 9.37 5.35 -14.33
C ASP A 405 10.49 6.27 -13.82
N HIS A 406 11.36 5.75 -12.95
CA HIS A 406 12.53 6.49 -12.50
C HIS A 406 13.58 6.60 -13.61
N ASP A 407 13.89 7.84 -13.99
CA ASP A 407 14.98 8.17 -14.89
C ASP A 407 15.93 9.16 -14.20
N PRO A 408 17.16 8.74 -13.84
CA PRO A 408 18.12 9.61 -13.16
C PRO A 408 18.54 10.81 -14.02
N SER A 409 18.46 10.72 -15.35
CA SER A 409 18.83 11.83 -16.25
C SER A 409 17.88 13.03 -16.12
N LYS A 410 16.62 12.79 -15.72
CA LYS A 410 15.60 13.84 -15.55
C LYS A 410 15.74 14.60 -14.24
N GLU A 411 16.46 14.06 -13.25
CA GLU A 411 16.51 14.62 -11.91
C GLU A 411 17.21 15.98 -11.83
N ARG A 412 18.34 16.12 -12.53
CA ARG A 412 19.13 17.36 -12.50
C ARG A 412 18.34 18.51 -13.12
N THR A 413 17.65 18.23 -14.21
CA THR A 413 16.81 19.20 -14.94
C THR A 413 15.61 19.65 -14.12
N ALA A 414 14.90 18.73 -13.47
CA ALA A 414 13.75 19.04 -12.62
C ALA A 414 14.13 19.96 -11.44
N LEU A 415 15.23 19.65 -10.76
CA LEU A 415 15.70 20.45 -9.62
C LEU A 415 16.15 21.85 -10.04
N LEU A 416 16.87 21.98 -11.16
CA LEU A 416 17.26 23.29 -11.67
C LEU A 416 16.03 24.17 -11.99
N ARG A 417 15.00 23.60 -12.61
CA ARG A 417 13.74 24.31 -12.92
C ARG A 417 12.99 24.74 -11.66
N ALA A 418 12.87 23.84 -10.68
CA ALA A 418 12.21 24.14 -9.41
C ALA A 418 12.97 25.23 -8.61
N SER A 419 14.30 25.15 -8.55
CA SER A 419 15.14 26.16 -7.88
C SER A 419 15.06 27.52 -8.58
N LEU A 420 15.10 27.56 -9.92
CA LEU A 420 14.98 28.79 -10.68
C LEU A 420 13.64 29.47 -10.42
N MET A 421 12.53 28.73 -10.47
CA MET A 421 11.21 29.30 -10.19
C MET A 421 11.02 29.76 -8.75
N THR A 422 11.59 29.04 -7.78
CA THR A 422 11.58 29.49 -6.38
C THR A 422 12.34 30.80 -6.22
N ALA A 423 13.51 30.92 -6.86
CA ALA A 423 14.28 32.16 -6.88
C ALA A 423 13.52 33.30 -7.57
N THR A 424 12.85 33.03 -8.70
CA THR A 424 12.00 34.01 -9.39
C THR A 424 10.81 34.45 -8.54
N ALA A 425 10.12 33.52 -7.86
CA ALA A 425 8.98 33.82 -7.00
C ALA A 425 9.38 34.62 -5.76
N LEU A 426 10.51 34.26 -5.13
CA LEU A 426 11.10 35.04 -4.04
C LEU A 426 11.50 36.44 -4.52
N GLY A 427 12.18 36.53 -5.67
CA GLY A 427 12.55 37.82 -6.29
C GLY A 427 11.33 38.69 -6.60
N ALA A 428 10.26 38.11 -7.14
CA ALA A 428 9.01 38.82 -7.41
C ALA A 428 8.33 39.29 -6.11
N SER A 429 8.31 38.45 -5.06
CA SER A 429 7.75 38.80 -3.75
C SER A 429 8.54 39.94 -3.09
N ILE A 430 9.87 39.88 -3.14
CA ILE A 430 10.76 40.95 -2.67
C ILE A 430 10.52 42.23 -3.48
N GLY A 431 10.38 42.13 -4.81
CA GLY A 431 10.08 43.26 -5.68
C GLY A 431 8.73 43.92 -5.36
N ILE A 432 7.68 43.12 -5.13
CA ILE A 432 6.37 43.62 -4.71
C ILE A 432 6.46 44.31 -3.35
N ALA A 433 7.15 43.71 -2.38
CA ALA A 433 7.34 44.30 -1.06
C ALA A 433 8.12 45.63 -1.15
N TRP A 434 9.13 45.72 -2.01
CA TRP A 434 9.90 46.95 -2.23
C TRP A 434 9.09 48.05 -2.93
N LEU A 435 8.26 47.70 -3.92
CA LEU A 435 7.35 48.66 -4.55
C LEU A 435 6.30 49.17 -3.56
N ALA A 436 5.75 48.29 -2.71
CA ALA A 436 4.80 48.66 -1.66
C ALA A 436 5.41 49.61 -0.62
N THR A 437 6.65 49.36 -0.16
CA THR A 437 7.34 50.27 0.76
C THR A 437 7.66 51.62 0.12
N ARG A 438 8.08 51.66 -1.15
CA ARG A 438 8.26 52.93 -1.86
C ARG A 438 6.98 53.73 -2.02
N ALA A 439 5.88 53.07 -2.36
CA ALA A 439 4.57 53.72 -2.46
C ALA A 439 4.15 54.34 -1.11
N LEU A 440 4.30 53.60 -0.01
CA LEU A 440 4.03 54.09 1.34
C LEU A 440 4.92 55.29 1.71
N SER A 441 6.22 55.23 1.45
CA SER A 441 7.13 56.35 1.71
C SER A 441 6.77 57.59 0.88
N SER A 442 6.39 57.41 -0.40
CA SER A 442 5.96 58.52 -1.25
C SER A 442 4.64 59.15 -0.77
N ALA A 443 3.70 58.34 -0.28
CA ALA A 443 2.45 58.82 0.30
C ALA A 443 2.69 59.58 1.62
N PHE A 444 3.61 59.11 2.46
CA PHE A 444 4.04 59.82 3.68
C PHE A 444 4.71 61.16 3.37
N SER A 445 5.60 61.22 2.36
CA SER A 445 6.22 62.48 1.93
C SER A 445 5.20 63.45 1.33
N ALA A 446 4.21 62.96 0.57
CA ALA A 446 3.13 63.78 0.02
C ALA A 446 2.16 64.29 1.10
N ALA A 447 1.86 63.48 2.13
CA ALA A 447 1.04 63.91 3.27
C ALA A 447 1.78 64.94 4.15
N SER A 448 3.09 64.76 4.34
CA SER A 448 3.93 65.71 5.07
C SER A 448 4.05 67.05 4.34
N SER A 449 4.20 67.06 3.00
CA SER A 449 4.24 68.29 2.21
C SER A 449 2.88 68.99 2.10
N ALA A 450 1.77 68.25 2.17
CA ALA A 450 0.42 68.83 2.26
C ALA A 450 0.14 69.47 3.63
N ALA A 451 0.69 68.93 4.72
CA ALA A 451 0.58 69.50 6.07
C ALA A 451 1.43 70.76 6.29
N LEU A 452 2.37 71.04 5.38
CA LEU A 452 3.29 72.20 5.43
C LEU A 452 2.87 73.36 4.52
N LYS A 453 1.71 73.30 3.85
CA LYS A 453 1.16 74.48 3.16
C LYS A 453 0.52 75.44 4.18
N PRO A 454 1.05 76.66 4.37
CA PRO A 454 0.40 77.65 5.20
C PRO A 454 -0.91 78.08 4.53
N SER A 455 -1.99 78.17 5.30
CA SER A 455 -3.17 78.93 4.90
C SER A 455 -2.83 80.42 5.01
N THR A 456 -2.52 81.04 3.86
CA THR A 456 -2.75 82.45 3.45
C THR A 456 -1.71 82.87 2.43
#